data_AF-A0A4Q1EWY1-F1
#
_entry.id   AF-A0A4Q1EWY1-F1
#
_cell.length_a   1.000
_cell.length_b   1.000
_cell.length_c   1.000
_cell.angle_alpha   90.00
_cell.angle_beta   90.00
_cell.angle_gamma   90.00
#
_symmetry.space_group_name_H-M   'P 1'
#
loop_
_entity.id
_entity.type
_entity.pdbx_description
1 polymer ?
#
loop_
_entity_poly.entity_id
_entity_poly.type
_entity_poly.pdbx_seq_one_letter_code
_entity_poly.pdbx_strand_id
1 'polypeptide(L)'
;MSHILAGVFGHHSDYKKLESDLENSGFGTSDYIVYLNDGSGNSQYLASVTVNDLNQIDLARTAFVQNAALKSYLFENMKINETNYDTIKRYIDARNRAEIHSSPEIKIKTSSDGMNSEVKF
;
A
#
# COMPACT_ATOMS: atom_id res chain seq x y z
N MET A 1 14.51 10.94 -8.78
CA MET A 1 14.03 10.67 -7.40
C MET A 1 13.63 9.21 -7.39
N SER A 2 14.01 8.44 -6.37
CA SER A 2 13.70 7.01 -6.33
C SER A 2 12.44 6.82 -5.50
N HIS A 3 11.50 6.06 -6.05
CA HIS A 3 10.27 5.67 -5.40
C HIS A 3 10.32 4.16 -5.19
N ILE A 4 9.60 3.65 -4.20
CA ILE A 4 9.40 2.22 -4.04
C ILE A 4 7.92 1.91 -4.10
N LEU A 5 7.57 0.87 -4.84
CA LEU A 5 6.24 0.30 -4.86
C LEU A 5 6.26 -0.98 -4.02
N ALA A 6 5.52 -0.99 -2.92
CA ALA A 6 5.36 -2.17 -2.06
C ALA A 6 3.98 -2.80 -2.28
N GLY A 7 3.94 -4.10 -2.56
CA GLY A 7 2.73 -4.89 -2.74
C GLY A 7 2.61 -5.95 -1.66
N VAL A 8 1.42 -6.08 -1.08
CA VAL A 8 1.06 -7.17 -0.17
C VAL A 8 0.28 -8.20 -0.95
N PHE A 9 0.70 -9.45 -0.85
CA PHE A 9 0.13 -10.57 -1.58
C PHE A 9 -0.44 -11.61 -0.62
N GLY A 10 -1.50 -12.28 -1.07
CA GLY A 10 -2.20 -13.31 -0.29
C GLY A 10 -1.52 -14.68 -0.33
N HIS A 11 -2.05 -15.62 0.47
CA HIS A 11 -1.60 -17.01 0.58
C HIS A 11 -1.55 -17.78 -0.74
N HIS A 12 -2.33 -17.36 -1.75
CA HIS A 12 -2.46 -18.06 -3.02
C HIS A 12 -1.71 -17.37 -4.18
N SER A 13 -0.90 -16.34 -3.90
CA SER A 13 -0.09 -15.70 -4.92
C SER A 13 1.26 -16.42 -5.07
N ASP A 14 1.63 -16.76 -6.29
CA ASP A 14 2.94 -17.31 -6.62
C ASP A 14 3.98 -16.18 -6.71
N TYR A 15 4.80 -16.02 -5.66
CA TYR A 15 5.90 -15.04 -5.69
C TYR A 15 6.85 -15.26 -6.88
N LYS A 16 7.06 -16.52 -7.31
CA LYS A 16 7.85 -16.85 -8.51
C LYS A 16 7.27 -16.25 -9.79
N LYS A 17 5.94 -16.19 -9.88
CA LYS A 17 5.25 -15.61 -11.02
C LYS A 17 5.40 -14.09 -11.02
N LEU A 18 5.35 -13.48 -9.84
CA LEU A 18 5.65 -12.06 -9.66
C LEU A 18 7.10 -11.74 -10.07
N GLU A 19 8.08 -12.53 -9.62
CA GLU A 19 9.50 -12.37 -10.01
C GLU A 19 9.65 -12.44 -11.52
N SER A 20 9.03 -13.45 -12.15
CA SER A 20 9.06 -13.60 -13.61
C SER A 20 8.46 -12.40 -14.33
N ASP A 21 7.35 -11.84 -13.83
CA ASP A 21 6.67 -10.70 -14.46
C ASP A 21 7.48 -9.40 -14.31
N LEU A 22 8.12 -9.22 -13.15
CA LEU A 22 9.05 -8.13 -12.89
C LEU A 22 10.29 -8.22 -13.79
N GLU A 23 10.90 -9.40 -13.90
CA GLU A 23 12.05 -9.62 -14.78
C GLU A 23 11.67 -9.42 -16.27
N ASN A 24 10.49 -9.89 -16.70
CA ASN A 24 9.98 -9.64 -18.06
C ASN A 24 9.72 -8.15 -18.32
N SER A 25 9.33 -7.39 -17.29
CA SER A 25 9.14 -5.95 -17.36
C SER A 25 10.46 -5.16 -17.35
N GLY A 26 11.60 -5.83 -17.13
CA GLY A 26 12.92 -5.22 -17.13
C GLY A 26 13.46 -4.82 -15.75
N PHE A 27 12.83 -5.28 -14.66
CA PHE A 27 13.36 -5.09 -13.31
C PHE A 27 14.41 -6.15 -12.99
N GLY A 28 15.59 -5.73 -12.54
CA GLY A 28 16.61 -6.64 -12.07
C GLY A 28 16.28 -7.20 -10.69
N THR A 29 16.89 -8.34 -10.33
CA THR A 29 16.82 -8.93 -8.98
C THR A 29 17.34 -8.02 -7.87
N SER A 30 18.07 -6.96 -8.19
CA SER A 30 18.51 -5.93 -7.25
C SER A 30 17.51 -4.77 -7.09
N ASP A 31 16.56 -4.64 -8.02
CA ASP A 31 15.55 -3.58 -8.01
C ASP A 31 14.33 -3.99 -7.19
N TYR A 32 14.10 -5.27 -6.95
CA TYR A 32 13.01 -5.78 -6.12
C TYR A 32 13.49 -6.65 -4.96
N ILE A 33 12.67 -6.73 -3.91
CA ILE A 33 12.89 -7.59 -2.75
C ILE A 33 11.56 -8.24 -2.40
N VAL A 34 11.55 -9.57 -2.32
CA VAL A 34 10.40 -10.34 -1.83
C VAL A 34 10.68 -10.79 -0.40
N TYR A 35 9.80 -10.40 0.51
CA TYR A 35 9.82 -10.78 1.91
C TYR A 35 8.77 -11.86 2.16
N LEU A 36 9.24 -13.07 2.44
CA LEU A 36 8.41 -14.19 2.82
C LEU A 36 8.22 -14.17 4.35
N ASN A 37 6.98 -14.21 4.82
CA ASN A 37 6.70 -14.37 6.25
C ASN A 37 6.42 -15.84 6.56
N ASP A 38 7.37 -16.49 7.25
CA ASP A 38 7.29 -17.91 7.64
C ASP A 38 6.60 -18.12 9.00
N GLY A 39 6.21 -17.02 9.68
CA GLY A 39 5.68 -17.04 11.04
C GLY A 39 4.17 -17.21 11.13
N SER A 40 3.72 -18.45 11.35
CA SER A 40 2.39 -18.84 11.88
C SER A 40 1.15 -18.33 11.12
N GLY A 41 0.66 -19.18 10.22
CA GLY A 41 -0.78 -19.37 9.97
C GLY A 41 -1.43 -18.48 8.90
N ASN A 42 -0.74 -17.47 8.37
CA ASN A 42 -1.26 -16.63 7.30
C ASN A 42 -0.13 -16.30 6.31
N SER A 43 0.09 -17.16 5.31
CA SER A 43 1.22 -17.09 4.35
C SER A 43 1.12 -15.91 3.36
N GLN A 44 0.99 -14.70 3.87
CA GLN A 44 1.08 -13.48 3.10
C GLN A 44 2.54 -13.14 2.92
N TYR A 45 2.93 -12.79 1.69
CA TYR A 45 4.25 -12.26 1.42
C TYR A 45 4.15 -10.82 0.96
N LEU A 46 5.27 -10.13 1.06
CA LEU A 46 5.36 -8.74 0.68
C LEU A 46 6.44 -8.61 -0.39
N ALA A 47 6.19 -7.84 -1.43
CA ALA A 47 7.22 -7.50 -2.39
C ALA A 47 7.39 -5.99 -2.43
N SER A 48 8.61 -5.50 -2.45
CA SER A 48 8.92 -4.12 -2.78
C SER A 48 9.72 -4.07 -4.07
N VAL A 49 9.47 -3.09 -4.91
CA VAL A 49 10.24 -2.83 -6.12
C VAL A 49 10.59 -1.35 -6.21
N THR A 50 11.81 -1.06 -6.60
CA THR A 50 12.32 0.29 -6.85
C THR A 50 11.88 0.73 -8.21
N VAL A 51 11.30 1.91 -8.29
CA VAL A 51 10.80 2.51 -9.52
C VAL A 51 11.31 3.94 -9.58
N ASN A 52 11.99 4.28 -10.67
CA ASN A 52 12.57 5.61 -10.87
C ASN A 52 11.80 6.42 -11.93
N ASP A 53 10.97 5.74 -12.74
CA ASP A 53 10.21 6.32 -13.85
C ASP A 53 8.73 6.00 -13.73
N LEU A 54 7.89 6.85 -14.32
CA LEU A 54 6.44 6.63 -14.41
C LEU A 54 6.10 5.34 -15.16
N ASN A 55 6.87 4.98 -16.19
CA ASN A 55 6.71 3.70 -16.91
C ASN A 55 6.99 2.50 -15.99
N GLN A 56 8.03 2.59 -15.16
CA GLN A 56 8.37 1.53 -14.22
C GLN A 56 7.27 1.39 -13.15
N ILE A 57 6.70 2.51 -12.69
CA ILE A 57 5.56 2.48 -11.76
C ILE A 57 4.37 1.72 -12.38
N ASP A 58 4.03 2.00 -13.64
CA ASP A 58 2.90 1.37 -14.32
C ASP A 58 3.11 -0.13 -14.56
N LEU A 59 4.32 -0.51 -15.00
CA LEU A 59 4.71 -1.91 -15.20
C LEU A 59 4.66 -2.69 -13.89
N ALA A 60 5.31 -2.19 -12.84
CA ALA A 60 5.31 -2.82 -11.53
C ALA A 60 3.89 -2.94 -10.95
N ARG A 61 3.08 -1.90 -11.11
CA ARG A 61 1.67 -1.91 -10.68
C ARG A 61 0.87 -2.96 -11.44
N THR A 62 1.06 -3.05 -12.76
CA THR A 62 0.41 -4.05 -13.62
C THR A 62 0.81 -5.46 -13.20
N ALA A 63 2.10 -5.71 -12.97
CA ALA A 63 2.60 -7.00 -12.46
C ALA A 63 1.94 -7.37 -11.13
N PHE A 64 1.81 -6.42 -10.21
CA PHE A 64 1.19 -6.65 -8.91
C PHE A 64 -0.29 -7.00 -9.06
N VAL A 65 -1.03 -6.28 -9.91
CA VAL A 65 -2.45 -6.55 -10.19
C VAL A 65 -2.65 -7.91 -10.85
N GLN A 66 -1.82 -8.28 -11.83
CA GLN A 66 -1.89 -9.59 -12.49
C GLN A 66 -1.61 -10.76 -11.55
N ASN A 67 -0.78 -10.53 -10.54
CA ASN A 67 -0.44 -11.52 -9.51
C ASN A 67 -1.34 -11.46 -8.27
N ALA A 68 -2.54 -10.88 -8.40
CA ALA A 68 -3.56 -10.79 -7.35
C ALA A 68 -3.06 -10.10 -6.06
N ALA A 69 -2.27 -9.03 -6.19
CA ALA A 69 -1.88 -8.20 -5.06
C ALA A 69 -3.13 -7.70 -4.31
N LEU A 70 -3.16 -7.93 -3.00
CA LEU A 70 -4.26 -7.51 -2.13
C LEU A 70 -4.26 -5.98 -2.00
N LYS A 71 -3.08 -5.40 -1.80
CA LYS A 71 -2.87 -3.95 -1.71
C LYS A 71 -1.50 -3.57 -2.25
N SER A 72 -1.41 -2.40 -2.88
CA SER A 72 -0.14 -1.80 -3.31
C SER A 72 0.00 -0.39 -2.73
N TYR A 73 1.23 -0.03 -2.35
CA TYR A 73 1.59 1.22 -1.71
C TYR A 73 2.79 1.81 -2.41
N LEU A 74 2.63 3.01 -2.95
CA LEU A 74 3.74 3.78 -3.50
C LEU A 74 4.33 4.65 -2.38
N PHE A 75 5.61 4.49 -2.10
CA PHE A 75 6.37 5.35 -1.21
C PHE A 75 7.34 6.19 -2.04
N GLU A 76 7.17 7.50 -1.94
CA GLU A 76 8.00 8.46 -2.65
C GLU A 76 9.24 8.81 -1.83
N ASN A 77 10.35 9.09 -2.50
CA ASN A 77 11.60 9.50 -1.87
C ASN A 77 12.17 8.46 -0.87
N MET A 78 12.02 7.18 -1.18
CA MET A 78 12.50 6.06 -0.38
C MET A 78 13.27 5.08 -1.27
N LYS A 79 14.32 4.44 -0.73
CA LYS A 79 15.17 3.47 -1.45
C LYS A 79 14.97 2.08 -0.88
N ILE A 80 14.84 1.08 -1.75
CA ILE A 80 14.62 -0.31 -1.31
C ILE A 80 15.75 -0.84 -0.42
N ASN A 81 16.99 -0.39 -0.63
CA ASN A 81 18.16 -0.79 0.16
C ASN A 81 18.12 -0.30 1.62
N GLU A 82 17.43 0.81 1.90
CA GLU A 82 17.25 1.32 3.27
C GLU A 82 15.97 0.77 3.93
N THR A 83 15.24 -0.07 3.19
CA THR A 83 13.90 -0.49 3.56
C THR A 83 13.94 -1.96 4.01
N ASN A 84 13.53 -2.21 5.25
CA ASN A 84 13.47 -3.56 5.82
C ASN A 84 12.01 -4.05 5.88
N TYR A 85 11.81 -5.38 5.97
CA TYR A 85 10.49 -6.00 6.14
C TYR A 85 9.71 -5.37 7.30
N ASP A 86 10.36 -5.21 8.46
CA ASP A 86 9.73 -4.62 9.66
C ASP A 86 9.30 -3.17 9.41
N THR A 87 10.15 -2.40 8.73
CA THR A 87 9.87 -1.01 8.34
C THR A 87 8.65 -0.94 7.43
N ILE A 88 8.64 -1.66 6.30
CA ILE A 88 7.48 -1.68 5.39
C ILE A 88 6.23 -2.17 6.10
N LYS A 89 6.33 -3.25 6.89
CA LYS A 89 5.20 -3.79 7.64
C LYS A 89 4.63 -2.74 8.59
N ARG A 90 5.47 -2.01 9.32
CA ARG A 90 5.03 -0.87 10.17
C ARG A 90 4.43 0.26 9.36
N TYR A 91 4.99 0.61 8.21
CA TYR A 91 4.42 1.66 7.34
C TYR A 91 3.04 1.26 6.80
N ILE A 92 2.87 0.00 6.42
CA ILE A 92 1.59 -0.53 5.92
C ILE A 92 0.58 -0.62 7.06
N ASP A 93 0.99 -1.08 8.24
CA ASP A 93 0.14 -1.12 9.43
C ASP A 93 -0.27 0.30 9.84
N ALA A 94 0.68 1.25 9.85
CA ALA A 94 0.42 2.66 10.12
C ALA A 94 -0.48 3.30 9.06
N ARG A 95 -0.31 3.00 7.77
CA ARG A 95 -1.22 3.47 6.70
C ARG A 95 -2.61 2.86 6.83
N ASN A 96 -2.73 1.55 7.02
CA ASN A 96 -4.04 0.93 7.23
C ASN A 96 -4.72 1.54 8.46
N ARG A 97 -3.99 1.72 9.56
CA ARG A 97 -4.49 2.37 10.77
C ARG A 97 -4.87 3.83 10.53
N ALA A 98 -4.08 4.57 9.75
CA ALA A 98 -4.39 5.94 9.37
C ALA A 98 -5.61 6.04 8.45
N GLU A 99 -5.77 5.11 7.50
CA GLU A 99 -6.96 5.01 6.64
C GLU A 99 -8.22 4.67 7.46
N ILE A 100 -8.10 3.82 8.48
CA ILE A 100 -9.21 3.45 9.37
C ILE A 100 -9.57 4.61 10.33
N HIS A 101 -8.59 5.43 10.75
CA HIS A 101 -8.84 6.62 11.57
C HIS A 101 -9.18 7.88 10.77
N SER A 102 -8.92 7.88 9.46
CA SER A 102 -9.28 8.97 8.54
C SER A 102 -10.74 8.83 8.09
N SER A 103 -11.65 8.77 9.07
CA SER A 103 -13.03 9.24 8.95
C SER A 103 -13.61 9.32 10.38
N PRO A 104 -14.25 10.44 10.72
CA PRO A 104 -15.59 10.60 10.19
C PRO A 104 -15.65 11.70 9.14
N GLU A 105 -16.36 11.38 8.06
CA GLU A 105 -17.21 12.30 7.33
C GLU A 105 -17.72 13.41 8.27
N ILE A 106 -17.16 14.61 8.14
CA ILE A 106 -17.79 15.79 8.71
C ILE A 106 -19.02 16.07 7.83
N LYS A 107 -20.08 15.29 8.03
CA LYS A 107 -21.43 15.75 7.72
C LYS A 107 -21.66 16.92 8.66
N ILE A 108 -21.25 18.10 8.23
CA ILE A 108 -21.78 19.35 8.75
C ILE A 108 -23.24 19.36 8.31
N LYS A 109 -24.08 18.56 8.97
CA LYS A 109 -25.49 18.88 9.08
C LYS A 109 -25.49 20.20 9.82
N THR A 110 -25.71 21.29 9.08
CA THR A 110 -26.22 22.51 9.71
C THR A 110 -27.51 22.09 10.40
N SER A 111 -27.43 21.99 11.72
CA SER A 111 -28.55 21.78 12.60
C SER A 111 -28.22 22.67 13.79
N SER A 112 -28.32 23.97 13.56
CA SER A 112 -28.44 24.92 14.65
C SER A 112 -29.86 24.78 15.19
N ASP A 113 -29.90 23.97 16.23
CA ASP A 113 -30.92 23.72 17.22
C ASP A 113 -31.75 24.96 17.62
N GLY A 114 -33.08 24.76 17.62
CA GLY A 114 -33.95 24.95 18.78
C GLY A 114 -33.84 26.19 19.70
N MET A 115 -34.94 26.97 19.67
CA MET A 115 -35.69 27.51 20.84
C MET A 115 -35.14 28.68 21.69
N ASN A 116 -35.75 29.86 21.54
CA ASN A 116 -36.34 30.63 22.65
C ASN A 116 -37.49 31.53 22.12
N SER A 117 -38.73 31.25 22.54
CA SER A 117 -39.44 31.96 23.62
C SER A 117 -40.24 33.18 23.11
N GLU A 118 -41.52 32.92 22.85
CA GLU A 118 -42.68 33.82 23.00
C GLU A 118 -42.45 35.15 23.75
N VAL A 119 -42.89 36.27 23.15
CA VAL A 119 -43.62 37.35 23.84
C VAL A 119 -44.62 38.01 22.89
N LYS A 120 -45.83 38.22 23.40
CA LYS A 120 -46.99 38.83 22.76
C LYS A 120 -47.09 40.28 23.25
N PHE A 121 -47.15 41.26 22.34
CA PHE A 121 -47.67 42.60 22.61
C PHE A 121 -48.36 43.15 21.37
#